data_AF-A0A831TGZ5-F1
#
_entry.id   AF-A0A831TGZ5-F1
#
_cell.length_a   1.000
_cell.length_b   1.000
_cell.length_c   1.000
_cell.angle_alpha   90.00
_cell.angle_beta   90.00
_cell.angle_gamma   90.00
#
_symmetry.space_group_name_H-M   'P 1'
#
loop_
_entity.id
_entity.type
_entity.pdbx_description
1 polymer ?
#
loop_
_entity_poly.entity_id
_entity_poly.type
_entity_poly.pdbx_seq_one_letter_code
_entity_poly.pdbx_strand_id
1 'polypeptide(L)'
;MLFVLMMMVILPVGALADDCGCGVVQLEGAEKNKIVAEVLKNDDFKQLKKSSMAEGYVWNGVSEAQVVRTPGGDILIAIPVTSPAGESYAIVHALGVEGFYLIPASE
;
A
#
# COMPACT_ATOMS: atom_id res chain seq x y z
N MET A 1 50.20 26.59 8.73
CA MET A 1 48.89 27.23 8.46
C MET A 1 48.66 27.26 6.95
N LEU A 2 47.80 26.38 6.44
CA LEU A 2 47.04 26.62 5.22
C LEU A 2 45.89 25.60 5.22
N PHE A 3 44.74 26.04 5.74
CA PHE A 3 43.48 25.28 5.66
C PHE A 3 43.04 25.28 4.20
N VAL A 4 43.21 24.15 3.50
CA VAL A 4 42.65 23.95 2.16
C VAL A 4 41.19 23.54 2.37
N LEU A 5 40.29 24.51 2.19
CA LEU A 5 38.85 24.35 2.20
C LEU A 5 38.44 23.50 0.98
N MET A 6 38.32 22.20 1.20
CA MET A 6 37.77 21.25 0.24
C MET A 6 36.25 21.49 0.15
N MET A 7 35.82 22.29 -0.83
CA MET A 7 34.41 22.42 -1.19
C MET A 7 33.90 21.06 -1.69
N MET A 8 33.31 20.28 -0.78
CA MET A 8 32.38 19.22 -1.15
C MET A 8 31.14 19.90 -1.72
N VAL A 9 31.08 19.98 -3.05
CA VAL A 9 29.82 20.15 -3.77
C VAL A 9 29.05 18.85 -3.57
N ILE A 10 28.24 18.81 -2.52
CA ILE A 10 27.24 17.76 -2.31
C ILE A 10 26.19 18.01 -3.39
N LEU A 11 26.35 17.36 -4.54
CA LEU A 11 25.25 17.18 -5.48
C LEU A 11 24.20 16.33 -4.75
N PRO A 12 22.94 16.77 -4.62
CA PRO A 12 21.89 15.88 -4.20
C PRO A 12 21.72 14.83 -5.30
N VAL A 13 22.26 13.63 -5.07
CA VAL A 13 21.90 12.42 -5.81
C VAL A 13 20.40 12.24 -5.59
N GLY A 14 19.64 12.51 -6.65
CA GLY A 14 18.20 12.39 -6.63
C GLY A 14 17.73 10.98 -6.28
N ALA A 15 16.78 10.91 -5.37
CA ALA A 15 15.56 10.15 -5.62
C ALA A 15 14.48 11.24 -5.60
N LEU A 16 14.07 11.79 -6.76
CA LEU A 16 13.01 11.18 -7.56
C LEU A 16 12.06 10.37 -6.66
N ALA A 17 11.45 11.07 -5.71
CA ALA A 17 10.09 10.74 -5.35
C ALA A 17 9.32 10.92 -6.65
N ASP A 18 9.04 9.81 -7.33
CA ASP A 18 8.15 9.80 -8.48
C ASP A 18 6.79 10.32 -7.99
N ASP A 19 6.61 11.61 -8.21
CA ASP A 19 5.37 12.34 -8.24
C ASP A 19 4.52 11.73 -9.36
N CYS A 20 3.97 10.54 -9.13
CA CYS A 20 2.73 10.18 -9.81
C CYS A 20 1.69 11.18 -9.29
N GLY A 21 1.59 12.33 -9.97
CA GLY A 21 0.82 13.53 -9.63
C GLY A 21 -0.69 13.36 -9.46
N CYS A 22 -1.17 12.17 -9.13
CA CYS A 22 -2.40 11.99 -8.37
C CYS A 22 -2.09 12.51 -6.96
N GLY A 23 -2.69 13.61 -6.51
CA GLY A 23 -2.54 14.15 -5.13
C GLY A 23 -3.08 13.21 -4.04
N VAL A 24 -2.58 11.98 -4.01
CA VAL A 24 -2.92 10.93 -3.06
C VAL A 24 -2.14 11.18 -1.78
N VAL A 25 -2.83 11.12 -0.66
CA VAL A 25 -2.24 11.29 0.67
C VAL A 25 -2.24 9.94 1.36
N GLN A 26 -1.05 9.42 1.66
CA GLN A 26 -0.92 8.20 2.45
C GLN A 26 -1.38 8.46 3.89
N LEU A 27 -2.29 7.61 4.37
CA LEU A 27 -2.78 7.64 5.75
C LEU A 27 -1.93 6.72 6.61
N GLU A 28 -1.58 7.20 7.81
CA GLU A 28 -0.65 6.53 8.71
C GLU A 28 -1.19 6.44 10.14
N GLY A 29 -0.54 5.60 10.95
CA GLY A 29 -0.82 5.49 12.39
C GLY A 29 -2.25 5.08 12.73
N ALA A 30 -2.87 5.79 13.67
CA ALA A 30 -4.19 5.42 14.21
C ALA A 30 -5.30 5.47 13.15
N GLU A 31 -5.21 6.39 12.18
CA GLU A 31 -6.20 6.52 11.11
C GLU A 31 -6.18 5.31 10.18
N LYS A 32 -4.97 4.95 9.69
CA LYS A 32 -4.74 3.69 8.94
C LYS A 32 -5.25 2.48 9.70
N ASN A 33 -4.88 2.34 10.97
CA ASN A 33 -5.24 1.17 11.77
C ASN A 33 -6.75 1.00 11.95
N LYS A 34 -7.48 2.11 12.14
CA LYS A 34 -8.95 2.07 12.25
C LYS A 34 -9.56 1.55 10.95
N ILE A 35 -9.11 2.07 9.81
CA ILE A 35 -9.63 1.69 8.50
C ILE A 35 -9.33 0.21 8.19
N VAL A 36 -8.09 -0.23 8.41
CA VAL A 36 -7.70 -1.63 8.24
C VAL A 36 -8.52 -2.55 9.13
N ALA A 37 -8.76 -2.16 10.39
CA ALA A 37 -9.56 -2.96 11.31
C ALA A 37 -11.01 -3.15 10.84
N GLU A 38 -11.63 -2.12 10.23
CA GLU A 38 -12.97 -2.23 9.67
C GLU A 38 -13.01 -3.16 8.45
N VAL A 39 -12.01 -3.08 7.58
CA VAL A 39 -11.85 -4.00 6.44
C VAL A 39 -11.74 -5.45 6.91
N LEU A 40 -10.93 -5.72 7.94
CA LEU A 40 -10.76 -7.08 8.48
C LEU A 40 -12.04 -7.66 9.10
N LYS A 41 -12.98 -6.80 9.53
CA LYS A 41 -14.29 -7.21 10.04
C LYS A 41 -15.32 -7.46 8.94
N ASN A 42 -15.11 -6.94 7.74
CA ASN A 42 -16.02 -7.11 6.61
C ASN A 42 -16.08 -8.59 6.17
N ASP A 43 -17.29 -9.10 5.94
CA ASP A 43 -17.50 -10.51 5.62
C ASP A 43 -17.11 -10.87 4.17
N ASP A 44 -17.30 -9.96 3.22
CA ASP A 44 -16.86 -10.14 1.82
C ASP A 44 -15.33 -10.22 1.76
N PHE A 45 -14.64 -9.36 2.53
CA PHE A 45 -13.19 -9.45 2.67
C PHE A 45 -12.75 -10.81 3.22
N LYS A 46 -13.37 -11.27 4.30
CA LYS A 46 -13.04 -12.58 4.90
C LYS A 46 -13.31 -13.73 3.91
N GLN A 47 -14.39 -13.63 3.15
CA GLN A 47 -14.73 -14.63 2.14
C GLN A 47 -13.69 -14.66 1.01
N LEU A 48 -13.35 -13.50 0.44
CA LEU A 48 -12.32 -13.41 -0.60
C LEU A 48 -10.96 -13.89 -0.09
N LYS A 49 -10.53 -13.44 1.09
CA LYS A 49 -9.29 -13.92 1.70
C LYS A 49 -9.29 -15.44 1.83
N LYS A 50 -10.38 -16.02 2.32
CA LYS A 50 -10.51 -17.47 2.49
C LYS A 50 -10.45 -18.20 1.15
N SER A 51 -11.12 -17.71 0.10
CA SER A 51 -11.08 -18.34 -1.23
C SER A 51 -9.69 -18.22 -1.85
N SER A 52 -9.06 -17.04 -1.80
CA SER A 52 -7.70 -16.84 -2.31
C SER A 52 -6.69 -17.76 -1.59
N MET A 53 -6.80 -17.92 -0.27
CA MET A 53 -5.96 -18.86 0.47
C MET A 53 -6.20 -20.33 0.05
N ALA A 54 -7.43 -20.70 -0.29
CA ALA A 54 -7.75 -22.03 -0.81
C ALA A 54 -7.17 -22.27 -2.22
N GLU A 55 -6.98 -21.19 -2.99
CA GLU A 55 -6.30 -21.20 -4.30
C GLU A 55 -4.76 -21.16 -4.19
N GLY A 56 -4.22 -21.09 -2.96
CA GLY A 56 -2.79 -21.14 -2.69
C GLY A 56 -2.12 -19.79 -2.47
N TYR A 57 -2.87 -18.68 -2.44
CA TYR A 57 -2.30 -17.38 -2.08
C TYR A 57 -1.90 -17.36 -0.59
N VAL A 58 -0.78 -16.72 -0.30
CA VAL A 58 -0.25 -16.56 1.05
C VAL A 58 -0.68 -15.21 1.62
N TRP A 59 -1.28 -15.26 2.81
CA TRP A 59 -1.65 -14.08 3.56
C TRP A 59 -0.45 -13.52 4.33
N ASN A 60 -0.08 -12.27 4.06
CA ASN A 60 1.12 -11.64 4.62
C ASN A 60 0.85 -10.78 5.87
N GLY A 61 -0.37 -10.77 6.38
CA GLY A 61 -0.77 -9.86 7.46
C GLY A 61 -1.13 -8.47 6.94
N VAL A 62 -1.14 -7.49 7.85
CA VAL A 62 -1.56 -6.11 7.55
C VAL A 62 -0.52 -5.05 7.92
N SER A 63 0.70 -5.44 8.31
CA SER A 63 1.77 -4.49 8.64
C SER A 63 2.06 -3.56 7.46
N GLU A 64 2.18 -4.16 6.28
CA GLU A 64 2.43 -3.51 5.00
C GLU A 64 1.14 -3.09 4.27
N ALA A 65 -0.01 -3.08 4.96
CA ALA A 65 -1.23 -2.56 4.36
C ALA A 65 -1.07 -1.07 4.04
N GLN A 66 -1.49 -0.65 2.86
CA GLN A 66 -1.47 0.74 2.44
C GLN A 66 -2.89 1.29 2.47
N VAL A 67 -3.01 2.51 2.97
CA VAL A 67 -4.27 3.26 2.94
C VAL A 67 -3.95 4.64 2.39
N VAL A 68 -4.64 5.02 1.34
CA VAL A 68 -4.44 6.32 0.69
C VAL A 68 -5.76 7.05 0.54
N ARG A 69 -5.73 8.38 0.66
CA ARG A 69 -6.83 9.28 0.33
C ARG A 69 -6.56 9.85 -1.06
N THR A 70 -7.49 9.72 -1.99
CA THR A 70 -7.39 10.30 -3.33
C THR A 70 -7.64 11.82 -3.30
N PRO A 71 -7.29 12.57 -4.36
CA PRO A 71 -7.68 13.97 -4.49
C PRO A 71 -9.20 14.23 -4.37
N GLY A 72 -10.02 13.24 -4.74
CA GLY A 72 -11.47 13.29 -4.62
C GLY A 72 -11.99 13.06 -3.20
N GLY A 73 -11.11 12.69 -2.27
CA GLY A 73 -11.45 12.38 -0.89
C GLY A 73 -11.79 10.90 -0.64
N ASP A 74 -11.81 10.06 -1.69
CA ASP A 74 -12.02 8.62 -1.55
C ASP A 74 -10.86 7.97 -0.83
N ILE A 75 -11.15 6.93 -0.06
CA ILE A 75 -10.12 6.17 0.64
C ILE A 75 -9.96 4.81 -0.03
N LEU A 76 -8.75 4.50 -0.45
CA LEU A 76 -8.36 3.21 -1.01
C LEU A 76 -7.51 2.45 0.00
N ILE A 77 -7.75 1.15 0.11
CA ILE A 77 -6.98 0.23 0.93
C ILE A 77 -6.39 -0.84 0.03
N ALA A 78 -5.12 -1.19 0.27
CA ALA A 78 -4.47 -2.35 -0.34
C ALA A 78 -3.82 -3.19 0.76
N ILE A 79 -4.17 -4.49 0.81
CA ILE A 79 -3.56 -5.43 1.76
C ILE A 79 -2.78 -6.49 0.98
N PRO A 80 -1.46 -6.62 1.21
CA PRO A 80 -0.62 -7.48 0.39
C PRO A 80 -0.89 -8.96 0.64
N VAL A 81 -0.84 -9.71 -0.46
CA VAL A 81 -0.85 -11.18 -0.49
C VAL A 81 0.16 -11.65 -1.54
N THR A 82 0.65 -12.89 -1.40
CA THR A 82 1.60 -13.47 -2.36
C THR A 82 0.93 -14.57 -3.14
N SER A 83 1.11 -14.61 -4.46
CA SER A 83 0.56 -15.66 -5.31
C SER A 83 1.24 -17.01 -5.06
N PRO A 84 0.64 -18.14 -5.49
CA PRO A 84 1.30 -19.44 -5.45
C PRO A 84 2.64 -19.48 -6.21
N ALA A 85 2.82 -18.59 -7.19
CA ALA A 85 4.05 -18.44 -7.97
C ALA A 85 5.10 -17.53 -7.27
N GLY A 86 4.76 -16.94 -6.12
CA GLY A 86 5.64 -16.02 -5.39
C GLY A 86 5.53 -14.56 -5.81
N GLU A 87 4.53 -14.20 -6.61
CA GLU A 87 4.35 -12.83 -7.12
C GLU A 87 3.57 -11.96 -6.13
N SER A 88 3.83 -10.65 -6.16
CA SER A 88 3.16 -9.68 -5.30
C SER A 88 1.77 -9.34 -5.81
N TYR A 89 0.78 -9.49 -4.94
CA TYR A 89 -0.62 -9.13 -5.17
C TYR A 89 -1.15 -8.31 -3.99
N ALA A 90 -2.30 -7.67 -4.18
CA ALA A 90 -3.02 -7.01 -3.11
C ALA A 90 -4.52 -7.27 -3.21
N ILE A 91 -5.16 -7.44 -2.06
CA ILE A 91 -6.60 -7.31 -1.93
C ILE A 91 -6.89 -5.81 -1.75
N VAL A 92 -7.61 -5.23 -2.71
CA VAL A 92 -7.92 -3.80 -2.75
C VAL A 92 -9.40 -3.53 -2.53
N HIS A 93 -9.68 -2.38 -1.92
CA HIS A 93 -11.02 -1.87 -1.70
C HIS A 93 -11.03 -0.35 -1.68
N ALA A 94 -12.03 0.24 -2.31
CA ALA A 94 -12.37 1.66 -2.16
C ALA A 94 -13.53 1.79 -1.18
N LEU A 95 -13.35 2.56 -0.10
CA LEU A 95 -14.41 2.77 0.88
C LEU A 95 -15.63 3.41 0.21
N GLY A 96 -16.79 2.79 0.38
CA GLY A 96 -18.05 3.21 -0.23
C GLY A 96 -18.32 2.58 -1.60
N VAL A 97 -17.41 1.77 -2.12
CA VAL A 97 -17.63 0.95 -3.32
C VAL A 97 -17.87 -0.50 -2.90
N GLU A 98 -18.77 -1.19 -3.59
CA GLU A 98 -19.04 -2.60 -3.30
C GLU A 98 -17.88 -3.51 -3.75
N GLY A 99 -17.53 -4.46 -2.88
CA GLY A 99 -16.62 -5.55 -3.22
C GLY A 99 -15.15 -5.33 -2.88
N PHE A 100 -14.41 -6.44 -2.96
CA PHE A 100 -12.96 -6.51 -2.80
C PHE A 100 -12.38 -7.20 -4.03
N TYR A 101 -11.20 -6.76 -4.46
CA TYR A 101 -10.57 -7.27 -5.67
C TYR A 101 -9.15 -7.71 -5.38
N LEU A 102 -8.76 -8.86 -5.92
CA LEU A 102 -7.38 -9.31 -5.90
C LEU A 102 -6.71 -8.82 -7.19
N ILE A 103 -5.70 -7.96 -7.07
CA ILE A 103 -4.98 -7.39 -8.21
C ILE A 103 -3.47 -7.63 -8.07
N PRO A 104 -2.72 -7.75 -9.18
CA PRO A 104 -1.26 -7.72 -9.13
C PRO A 104 -0.81 -6.41 -8.48
N ALA A 105 0.16 -6.48 -7.57
CA ALA A 105 0.84 -5.31 -7.06
C ALA A 105 1.85 -4.89 -8.15
N SER A 106 1.45 -4.00 -9.05
CA SER A 106 2.36 -3.43 -10.04
C SER A 106 3.46 -2.65 -9.33
N GLU A 107 4.72 -2.91 -9.71
CA GLU A 107 5.88 -2.08 -9.36
C GLU A 107 5.76 -0.66 -9.92
#